data_AF-A0AAV0U1V1-F1
#
_entry.id   AF-A0AAV0U1V1-F1
#
_cell.length_a   1.000
_cell.length_b   1.000
_cell.length_c   1.000
_cell.angle_alpha   90.00
_cell.angle_beta   90.00
_cell.angle_gamma   90.00
#
_symmetry.space_group_name_H-M   'P 1'
#
loop_
_entity.id
_entity.type
_entity.pdbx_description
1 polymer ?
#
loop_
_entity_poly.entity_id
_entity_poly.type
_entity_poly.pdbx_seq_one_letter_code
_entity_poly.pdbx_strand_id
1 'polypeptide(L)'
;MYSFWHIKRTSGNKAVSESYEKSIKGLGEFKTVQDFWRIYNHLMRPNDLPNTMDYHLFKTGIKPMWEDPANRRGGKWMVRLRKGIASRYWEDLVLAIIGEQFDVGNEICGAVISVRYNEDIISLWNRNADNNEACYRIRDTMRKVLNLPQFVALEYKRHDMSLNDNSSFRNTTLWRADKNDGSNREGLSGGERTSTSSRFPRDKSSNYQRSAWNRESKRSFLKSDNDGRSNDDKAEVEQ
;
A
#
# COMPACT_ATOMS: atom_id res chain seq x y z
N MET A 1 16.96 -14.57 -1.25
CA MET A 1 17.20 -13.96 -2.58
C MET A 1 16.08 -12.97 -2.83
N TYR A 2 16.43 -11.78 -3.30
CA TYR A 2 15.51 -10.67 -3.47
C TYR A 2 15.75 -9.97 -4.81
N SER A 3 14.72 -9.30 -5.31
CA SER A 3 14.73 -8.63 -6.60
C SER A 3 14.22 -7.19 -6.42
N PHE A 4 14.99 -6.21 -6.91
CA PHE A 4 14.59 -4.81 -6.95
C PHE A 4 13.83 -4.51 -8.24
N TRP A 5 12.80 -3.68 -8.14
CA TRP A 5 12.00 -3.21 -9.26
C TRP A 5 11.71 -1.72 -9.13
N HIS A 6 11.43 -1.06 -10.24
CA HIS A 6 10.86 0.27 -10.25
C HIS A 6 9.62 0.36 -11.14
N ILE A 7 8.71 1.26 -10.77
CA ILE A 7 7.51 1.58 -11.55
C ILE A 7 7.50 3.10 -11.75
N LYS A 8 7.27 3.54 -12.99
CA LYS A 8 6.99 4.95 -13.29
C LYS A 8 5.52 5.08 -13.67
N ARG A 9 4.72 5.67 -12.78
CA ARG A 9 3.29 5.91 -13.02
C ARG A 9 3.14 7.04 -14.03
N THR A 10 2.41 6.79 -15.11
CA THR A 10 1.92 7.81 -16.04
C THR A 10 0.70 8.50 -15.45
N SER A 11 0.61 9.83 -15.59
CA SER A 11 -0.60 10.57 -15.21
C SER A 11 -1.58 10.55 -16.37
N GLY A 12 -2.62 9.73 -16.28
CA GLY A 12 -3.67 9.65 -17.30
C GLY A 12 -4.72 8.57 -16.98
N ASN A 13 -6.00 8.91 -17.14
CA ASN A 13 -7.10 7.96 -16.95
C ASN A 13 -7.29 7.07 -18.19
N LYS A 14 -6.75 5.84 -18.19
CA LYS A 14 -7.32 4.58 -18.73
C LYS A 14 -6.26 3.46 -18.73
N ALA A 15 -6.70 2.20 -18.61
CA ALA A 15 -5.90 0.95 -18.63
C ALA A 15 -4.92 0.71 -17.45
N VAL A 16 -5.44 0.69 -16.22
CA VAL A 16 -4.64 0.53 -14.98
C VAL A 16 -3.90 -0.80 -14.85
N SER A 17 -4.44 -1.93 -15.34
CA SER A 17 -3.82 -3.27 -15.15
C SER A 17 -2.74 -3.56 -16.20
N GLU A 18 -3.08 -3.52 -17.50
CA GLU A 18 -2.12 -3.76 -18.60
C GLU A 18 -0.98 -2.73 -18.63
N SER A 19 -1.24 -1.47 -18.27
CA SER A 19 -0.18 -0.47 -18.19
C SER A 19 0.73 -0.72 -16.99
N TYR A 20 0.24 -1.30 -15.89
CA TYR A 20 1.05 -1.52 -14.68
C TYR A 20 2.12 -2.60 -14.92
N GLU A 21 1.76 -3.76 -15.46
CA GLU A 21 2.74 -4.82 -15.79
C GLU A 21 3.72 -4.41 -16.91
N LYS A 22 3.33 -3.49 -17.81
CA LYS A 22 4.26 -2.89 -18.79
C LYS A 22 5.14 -1.77 -18.19
N SER A 23 4.73 -1.18 -17.06
CA SER A 23 5.45 -0.08 -16.38
C SER A 23 6.43 -0.55 -15.30
N ILE A 24 6.32 -1.80 -14.85
CA ILE A 24 7.28 -2.39 -13.92
C ILE A 24 8.53 -2.86 -14.67
N LYS A 25 9.69 -2.47 -14.13
CA LYS A 25 11.00 -2.82 -14.67
C LYS A 25 11.88 -3.37 -13.55
N GLY A 26 12.47 -4.54 -13.78
CA GLY A 26 13.48 -5.09 -12.87
C GLY A 26 14.75 -4.25 -12.92
N LEU A 27 15.32 -3.96 -11.74
CA LEU A 27 16.59 -3.26 -11.57
C LEU A 27 17.75 -4.25 -11.37
N GLY A 28 17.47 -5.42 -10.78
CA GLY A 28 18.43 -6.48 -10.54
C GLY A 28 18.01 -7.42 -9.42
N GLU A 29 18.65 -8.58 -9.35
CA GLU A 29 18.44 -9.57 -8.29
C GLU A 29 19.73 -9.75 -7.48
N PHE A 30 19.59 -10.07 -6.19
CA PHE A 30 20.72 -10.30 -5.30
C PHE A 30 20.47 -11.44 -4.31
N LYS A 31 21.56 -12.13 -3.98
CA LYS A 31 21.60 -13.23 -2.99
C LYS A 31 22.57 -12.97 -1.83
N THR A 32 23.55 -12.07 -2.01
CA THR A 32 24.50 -11.68 -0.96
C THR A 32 24.33 -10.21 -0.55
N VAL A 33 24.93 -9.84 0.58
CA VAL A 33 24.97 -8.44 1.05
C VAL A 33 25.84 -7.56 0.11
N GLN A 34 26.88 -8.15 -0.48
CA GLN A 34 27.74 -7.49 -1.46
C GLN A 34 26.96 -7.17 -2.75
N ASP A 35 26.17 -8.13 -3.25
CA ASP A 35 25.30 -7.93 -4.42
C ASP A 35 24.20 -6.88 -4.13
N PHE A 36 23.64 -6.88 -2.92
CA PHE A 36 22.70 -5.83 -2.48
C PHE A 36 23.33 -4.44 -2.60
N TRP A 37 24.49 -4.22 -1.97
CA TRP A 37 25.15 -2.90 -2.01
C TRP A 37 25.60 -2.53 -3.42
N ARG A 38 25.99 -3.50 -4.25
CA ARG A 38 26.31 -3.26 -5.67
C ARG A 38 25.12 -2.68 -6.44
N ILE A 39 23.91 -3.15 -6.21
CA ILE A 39 22.70 -2.58 -6.83
C ILE A 39 22.34 -1.26 -6.14
N TYR A 40 22.19 -1.29 -4.82
CA TYR A 40 21.59 -0.21 -4.03
C TYR A 40 22.40 1.10 -4.07
N ASN A 41 23.74 1.04 -4.10
CA ASN A 41 24.59 2.23 -4.20
C ASN A 41 24.49 2.96 -5.55
N HIS A 42 23.91 2.32 -6.58
CA HIS A 42 23.67 2.93 -7.90
C HIS A 42 22.21 3.37 -8.10
N LEU A 43 21.35 3.21 -7.10
CA LEU A 43 19.97 3.72 -7.15
C LEU A 43 19.94 5.19 -6.73
N MET A 44 19.11 5.99 -7.42
CA MET A 44 18.75 7.33 -6.94
C MET A 44 18.04 7.18 -5.59
N ARG A 45 18.28 8.07 -4.63
CA ARG A 45 17.63 7.95 -3.32
C ARG A 45 16.14 8.34 -3.45
N PRO A 46 15.22 7.74 -2.67
CA PRO A 46 13.78 8.03 -2.76
C PRO A 46 13.40 9.53 -2.73
N ASN A 47 14.10 10.35 -1.95
CA ASN A 47 13.88 11.80 -1.90
C ASN A 47 14.14 12.50 -3.25
N ASP A 48 15.03 11.95 -4.08
CA ASP A 48 15.48 12.53 -5.34
C ASP A 48 14.71 11.97 -6.55
N LEU A 49 13.79 11.02 -6.32
CA LEU A 49 12.94 10.45 -7.35
C LEU A 49 11.80 11.41 -7.76
N PRO A 50 11.38 11.37 -9.04
CA PRO A 50 10.13 11.99 -9.46
C PRO A 50 8.93 11.49 -8.65
N ASN A 51 8.01 12.40 -8.32
CA ASN A 51 6.79 12.18 -7.51
C ASN A 51 5.73 11.22 -8.12
N THR A 52 6.09 10.44 -9.13
CA THR A 52 5.26 9.38 -9.72
C THR A 52 5.98 8.03 -9.76
N MET A 53 7.13 7.90 -9.10
CA MET A 53 7.91 6.66 -9.06
C MET A 53 7.67 5.85 -7.78
N ASP A 54 7.71 4.53 -7.95
CA ASP A 54 7.71 3.54 -6.90
C ASP A 54 8.99 2.69 -7.01
N TYR A 55 9.65 2.39 -5.90
CA TYR A 55 10.63 1.28 -5.82
C TYR A 55 10.05 0.14 -5.01
N HIS A 56 10.38 -1.08 -5.43
CA HIS A 56 9.91 -2.32 -4.80
C HIS A 56 11.11 -3.23 -4.53
N LEU A 57 11.14 -3.86 -3.36
CA LEU A 57 12.09 -4.92 -3.01
C LEU A 57 11.30 -6.15 -2.59
N PHE A 58 11.30 -7.21 -3.39
CA PHE A 58 10.49 -8.42 -3.13
C PHE A 58 11.35 -9.69 -3.12
N LYS A 59 10.93 -10.71 -2.36
CA LYS A 59 11.57 -12.04 -2.42
C LYS A 59 11.45 -12.56 -3.85
N THR A 60 12.53 -13.11 -4.39
CA THR A 60 12.56 -13.54 -5.80
C THR A 60 11.49 -14.59 -6.07
N GLY A 61 10.86 -14.50 -7.25
CA GLY A 61 9.69 -15.30 -7.62
C GLY A 61 8.35 -14.72 -7.15
N ILE A 62 8.33 -13.59 -6.43
CA ILE A 62 7.11 -12.82 -6.12
C ILE A 62 7.14 -11.52 -6.93
N LYS A 63 6.16 -11.33 -7.83
CA LYS A 63 5.92 -10.04 -8.48
C LYS A 63 5.29 -9.07 -7.47
N PRO A 64 5.63 -7.77 -7.46
CA PRO A 64 5.01 -6.78 -6.56
C PRO A 64 3.65 -6.30 -7.08
N MET A 65 2.75 -7.25 -7.26
CA MET A 65 1.40 -7.10 -7.79
C MET A 65 0.43 -7.99 -6.98
N TRP A 66 -0.83 -7.61 -6.88
CA TRP A 66 -1.81 -8.28 -6.00
C TRP A 66 -2.30 -9.61 -6.60
N GLU A 67 -2.18 -9.75 -7.92
CA GLU A 67 -2.50 -10.94 -8.71
C GLU A 67 -1.56 -12.12 -8.39
N ASP A 68 -0.36 -11.83 -7.87
CA ASP A 68 0.64 -12.84 -7.51
C ASP A 68 0.07 -13.81 -6.45
N PRO A 69 0.22 -15.14 -6.61
CA PRO A 69 -0.28 -16.13 -5.66
C PRO A 69 0.17 -15.91 -4.22
N ALA A 70 1.35 -15.31 -4.00
CA ALA A 70 1.86 -14.95 -2.68
C ALA A 70 1.19 -13.72 -2.07
N ASN A 71 0.70 -12.78 -2.89
CA ASN A 71 0.15 -11.51 -2.43
C ASN A 71 -1.38 -11.49 -2.34
N ARG A 72 -2.09 -12.32 -3.12
CA ARG A 72 -3.57 -12.24 -3.29
C ARG A 72 -4.42 -12.38 -2.02
N ARG A 73 -3.93 -13.13 -1.00
CA ARG A 73 -4.58 -13.25 0.34
C ARG A 73 -3.87 -12.42 1.42
N GLY A 74 -2.93 -11.59 0.97
CA GLY A 74 -2.08 -10.80 1.82
C GLY A 74 -2.65 -9.42 2.13
N GLY A 75 -1.79 -8.63 2.74
CA GLY A 75 -2.01 -7.21 2.93
C GLY A 75 -0.69 -6.50 3.11
N LYS A 76 -0.78 -5.24 3.51
CA LYS A 76 0.38 -4.39 3.73
C LYS A 76 0.20 -3.48 4.93
N TRP A 77 1.27 -3.38 5.71
CA TRP A 77 1.48 -2.29 6.65
C TRP A 77 2.01 -1.07 5.90
N MET A 78 1.59 0.12 6.29
CA MET A 78 1.93 1.39 5.65
C MET A 78 2.28 2.46 6.68
N VAL A 79 3.25 3.30 6.33
CA VAL A 79 3.60 4.53 7.05
C VAL A 79 3.62 5.69 6.06
N ARG A 80 2.94 6.77 6.41
CA ARG A 80 3.01 8.06 5.70
C ARG A 80 4.15 8.89 6.26
N LEU A 81 5.00 9.37 5.37
CA LEU A 81 6.17 10.18 5.68
C LEU A 81 6.03 11.56 5.04
N ARG A 82 6.49 12.60 5.75
CA ARG A 82 6.69 13.90 5.13
C ARG A 82 7.82 13.81 4.10
N LYS A 83 7.81 14.69 3.10
CA LYS A 83 8.91 14.79 2.12
C LYS A 83 10.26 15.00 2.82
N GLY A 84 11.33 14.47 2.21
CA GLY A 84 12.71 14.68 2.67
C GLY A 84 13.25 13.66 3.68
N ILE A 85 12.41 12.81 4.29
CA ILE A 85 12.86 11.73 5.19
C ILE A 85 12.76 10.32 4.58
N ALA A 86 12.13 10.17 3.41
CA ALA A 86 11.80 8.87 2.82
C ALA A 86 13.03 7.99 2.57
N SER A 87 14.15 8.57 2.12
CA SER A 87 15.39 7.83 1.83
C SER A 87 15.93 7.05 3.03
N ARG A 88 15.92 7.63 4.23
CA ARG A 88 16.41 6.97 5.46
C ARG A 88 15.49 5.83 5.87
N TYR A 89 14.18 6.09 5.95
CA TYR A 89 13.20 5.09 6.34
C TYR A 89 13.09 3.93 5.34
N TRP A 90 13.36 4.18 4.05
CA TRP A 90 13.47 3.13 3.04
C TRP A 90 14.70 2.25 3.28
N GLU A 91 15.86 2.85 3.54
CA GLU A 91 17.09 2.14 3.87
C GLU A 91 16.94 1.26 5.11
N ASP A 92 16.46 1.84 6.22
CA ASP A 92 16.20 1.14 7.47
C ASP A 92 15.27 -0.07 7.25
N LEU A 93 14.22 0.08 6.42
CA LEU A 93 13.30 -1.01 6.10
C LEU A 93 13.95 -2.12 5.26
N VAL A 94 14.64 -1.77 4.17
CA VAL A 94 15.23 -2.81 3.29
C VAL A 94 16.34 -3.57 3.99
N LEU A 95 17.14 -2.90 4.84
CA LEU A 95 18.16 -3.54 5.67
C LEU A 95 17.53 -4.49 6.71
N ALA A 96 16.44 -4.09 7.37
CA ALA A 96 15.70 -4.96 8.29
C ALA A 96 15.09 -6.20 7.59
N ILE A 97 14.67 -6.08 6.33
CA ILE A 97 14.15 -7.20 5.54
C ILE A 97 15.26 -8.18 5.15
N ILE A 98 16.36 -7.70 4.55
CA ILE A 98 17.44 -8.59 4.09
C ILE A 98 18.26 -9.18 5.25
N GLY A 99 18.24 -8.52 6.41
CA GLY A 99 18.72 -9.06 7.68
C GLY A 99 17.70 -9.95 8.41
N GLU A 100 16.56 -10.27 7.79
CA GLU A 100 15.46 -11.12 8.29
C GLU A 100 14.99 -10.79 9.73
N GLN A 101 15.04 -9.50 10.12
CA GLN A 101 14.76 -9.06 11.51
C GLN A 101 13.29 -9.21 11.96
N PHE A 102 12.39 -9.57 11.05
CA PHE A 102 10.94 -9.63 11.31
C PHE A 102 10.48 -10.90 12.03
N ASP A 103 11.26 -11.98 12.02
CA ASP A 103 10.98 -13.25 12.72
C ASP A 103 9.54 -13.79 12.53
N VAL A 104 9.06 -13.76 11.27
CA VAL A 104 7.76 -14.29 10.83
C VAL A 104 7.91 -15.36 9.76
N GLY A 105 9.07 -16.02 9.73
CA GLY A 105 9.44 -17.00 8.72
C GLY A 105 9.23 -16.46 7.30
N ASN A 106 8.37 -17.14 6.52
CA ASN A 106 8.14 -16.79 5.12
C ASN A 106 7.07 -15.71 4.88
N GLU A 107 6.43 -15.13 5.90
CA GLU A 107 5.30 -14.20 5.72
C GLU A 107 5.64 -12.92 4.95
N ILE A 108 6.87 -12.39 5.03
CA ILE A 108 7.26 -11.19 4.25
C ILE A 108 7.32 -11.52 2.76
N CYS A 109 6.56 -10.78 1.94
CA CYS A 109 6.68 -10.79 0.48
C CYS A 109 7.73 -9.79 0.00
N GLY A 110 7.70 -8.56 0.54
CA GLY A 110 8.55 -7.46 0.09
C GLY A 110 8.07 -6.11 0.60
N ALA A 111 8.78 -5.05 0.22
CA ALA A 111 8.46 -3.67 0.57
C ALA A 111 8.37 -2.77 -0.66
N VAL A 112 7.66 -1.64 -0.50
CA VAL A 112 7.46 -0.61 -1.51
C VAL A 112 7.70 0.76 -0.89
N ILE A 113 8.46 1.62 -1.55
CA ILE A 113 8.45 3.07 -1.31
C ILE A 113 7.73 3.73 -2.47
N SER A 114 6.65 4.45 -2.16
CA SER A 114 5.84 5.20 -3.10
C SER A 114 6.07 6.69 -2.93
N VAL A 115 6.82 7.29 -3.86
CA VAL A 115 7.12 8.72 -3.82
C VAL A 115 5.94 9.49 -4.43
N ARG A 116 5.36 10.43 -3.68
CA ARG A 116 4.22 11.25 -4.15
C ARG A 116 4.45 12.73 -3.87
N TYR A 117 3.54 13.57 -4.37
CA TYR A 117 3.68 15.03 -4.32
C TYR A 117 3.63 15.59 -2.88
N ASN A 118 2.63 15.19 -2.08
CA ASN A 118 2.43 15.72 -0.71
C ASN A 118 3.17 14.93 0.38
N GLU A 119 3.24 13.62 0.24
CA GLU A 119 3.75 12.67 1.24
C GLU A 119 4.39 11.49 0.52
N ASP A 120 5.33 10.82 1.17
CA ASP A 120 5.93 9.58 0.67
C ASP A 120 5.40 8.41 1.52
N ILE A 121 5.11 7.27 0.89
CA ILE A 121 4.44 6.15 1.57
C ILE A 121 5.31 4.92 1.50
N ILE A 122 5.78 4.44 2.65
CA ILE A 122 6.46 3.15 2.76
C ILE A 122 5.43 2.08 3.11
N SER A 123 5.50 0.94 2.41
CA SER A 123 4.65 -0.23 2.61
C SER A 123 5.47 -1.49 2.81
N LEU A 124 5.05 -2.38 3.72
CA LEU A 124 5.60 -3.72 3.92
C LEU A 124 4.50 -4.76 3.71
N TRP A 125 4.67 -5.64 2.72
CA TRP A 125 3.67 -6.59 2.24
C TRP A 125 3.89 -7.98 2.86
N ASN A 126 2.81 -8.62 3.31
CA ASN A 126 2.82 -9.97 3.88
C ASN A 126 1.84 -10.93 3.17
N ARG A 127 2.13 -12.23 3.21
CA ARG A 127 1.42 -13.27 2.44
C ARG A 127 -0.01 -13.53 2.89
N ASN A 128 -0.24 -13.55 4.20
CA ASN A 128 -1.52 -13.94 4.77
C ASN A 128 -2.06 -12.88 5.74
N ALA A 129 -3.07 -12.14 5.31
CA ALA A 129 -3.74 -11.14 6.15
C ALA A 129 -4.58 -11.75 7.28
N ASP A 130 -4.86 -13.05 7.24
CA ASP A 130 -5.54 -13.79 8.30
C ASP A 130 -4.56 -14.35 9.35
N ASN A 131 -3.25 -14.26 9.11
CA ASN A 131 -2.21 -14.61 10.09
C ASN A 131 -1.99 -13.45 11.07
N ASN A 132 -2.91 -13.34 12.01
CA ASN A 132 -2.96 -12.27 13.01
C ASN A 132 -1.66 -12.10 13.80
N GLU A 133 -1.02 -13.21 14.19
CA GLU A 133 0.23 -13.20 14.96
C GLU A 133 1.37 -12.60 14.14
N ALA A 134 1.56 -13.06 12.90
CA ALA A 134 2.55 -12.49 12.00
C ALA A 134 2.24 -11.02 11.69
N CYS A 135 0.98 -10.66 11.46
CA CYS A 135 0.58 -9.28 11.19
C CYS A 135 0.95 -8.34 12.35
N TYR A 136 0.75 -8.76 13.61
CA TYR A 136 1.16 -7.98 14.79
C TYR A 136 2.68 -7.96 14.97
N ARG A 137 3.38 -9.09 14.83
CA ARG A 137 4.85 -9.12 14.91
C ARG A 137 5.50 -8.22 13.85
N ILE A 138 4.96 -8.20 12.63
CA ILE A 138 5.40 -7.30 11.56
C ILE A 138 5.20 -5.83 11.95
N ARG A 139 4.03 -5.46 12.49
CA ARG A 139 3.75 -4.09 12.96
C ARG A 139 4.78 -3.62 13.99
N ASP A 140 5.03 -4.47 14.99
CA ASP A 140 5.84 -4.10 16.15
C ASP A 140 7.33 -4.04 15.81
N THR A 141 7.82 -4.99 15.01
CA THR A 141 9.17 -4.91 14.45
C THR A 141 9.32 -3.73 13.50
N MET A 142 8.35 -3.47 12.60
CA MET A 142 8.41 -2.31 11.70
C MET A 142 8.49 -0.99 12.47
N ARG A 143 7.73 -0.83 13.57
CA ARG A 143 7.84 0.32 14.47
C ARG A 143 9.24 0.45 15.09
N LYS A 144 9.80 -0.67 15.56
CA LYS A 144 11.11 -0.73 16.22
C LYS A 144 12.26 -0.41 15.26
N VAL A 145 12.38 -1.11 14.13
CA VAL A 145 13.52 -0.97 13.20
C VAL A 145 13.56 0.40 12.53
N LEU A 146 12.40 0.99 12.28
CA LEU A 146 12.28 2.35 11.75
C LEU A 146 12.41 3.43 12.82
N ASN A 147 12.43 3.07 14.11
CA ASN A 147 12.39 4.01 15.24
C ASN A 147 11.23 5.03 15.12
N LEU A 148 10.02 4.54 14.83
CA LEU A 148 8.84 5.41 14.64
C LEU A 148 8.34 5.96 15.99
N PRO A 149 8.21 7.29 16.14
CA PRO A 149 7.60 7.89 17.32
C PRO A 149 6.20 7.32 17.60
N GLN A 150 5.82 7.25 18.88
CA GLN A 150 4.54 6.66 19.33
C GLN A 150 3.31 7.27 18.64
N PHE A 151 3.36 8.57 18.32
CA PHE A 151 2.28 9.29 17.65
C PHE A 151 2.11 8.93 16.17
N VAL A 152 3.13 8.35 15.52
CA VAL A 152 3.04 7.92 14.12
C VAL A 152 2.18 6.67 14.04
N ALA A 153 1.05 6.77 13.34
CA ALA A 153 0.19 5.63 13.07
C ALA A 153 0.84 4.69 12.05
N LEU A 154 0.69 3.38 12.29
CA LEU A 154 0.89 2.33 11.30
C LEU A 154 -0.48 1.96 10.75
N GLU A 155 -0.60 1.77 9.44
CA GLU A 155 -1.89 1.48 8.82
C GLU A 155 -1.85 0.12 8.14
N TYR A 156 -2.85 -0.74 8.37
CA TYR A 156 -2.95 -2.02 7.66
C TYR A 156 -4.07 -1.98 6.63
N LYS A 157 -3.82 -2.55 5.45
CA LYS A 157 -4.88 -2.84 4.47
C LYS A 157 -4.63 -4.16 3.76
N ARG A 158 -5.67 -4.98 3.67
CA ARG A 158 -5.69 -6.21 2.87
C ARG A 158 -5.70 -5.90 1.37
N HIS A 159 -5.15 -6.78 0.55
CA HIS A 159 -5.13 -6.58 -0.90
C HIS A 159 -6.52 -6.76 -1.52
N ASP A 160 -7.31 -7.73 -1.04
CA ASP A 160 -8.73 -7.93 -1.43
C ASP A 160 -9.58 -6.66 -1.27
N MET A 161 -9.50 -5.99 -0.11
CA MET A 161 -10.20 -4.74 0.18
C MET A 161 -9.73 -3.58 -0.71
N SER A 162 -8.44 -3.56 -1.08
CA SER A 162 -7.86 -2.52 -1.95
C SER A 162 -8.34 -2.60 -3.39
N LEU A 163 -8.78 -3.79 -3.82
CA LEU A 163 -9.34 -4.04 -5.15
C LEU A 163 -10.82 -3.70 -5.19
N ASN A 164 -11.56 -4.11 -4.15
CA ASN A 164 -12.99 -3.84 -4.06
C ASN A 164 -13.31 -2.33 -4.03
N ASP A 165 -12.48 -1.53 -3.36
CA ASP A 165 -12.66 -0.07 -3.30
C ASP A 165 -11.77 0.74 -4.26
N ASN A 166 -11.01 0.07 -5.14
CA ASN A 166 -10.03 0.66 -6.06
C ASN A 166 -9.05 1.64 -5.41
N SER A 167 -8.69 1.44 -4.13
CA SER A 167 -7.82 2.34 -3.38
C SER A 167 -6.70 1.61 -2.66
N SER A 168 -5.45 1.92 -3.03
CA SER A 168 -4.28 1.35 -2.35
C SER A 168 -3.95 2.00 -1.00
N PHE A 169 -4.52 3.16 -0.66
CA PHE A 169 -4.06 4.00 0.46
C PHE A 169 -5.18 4.65 1.30
N ARG A 170 -6.46 4.45 0.97
CA ARG A 170 -7.63 4.91 1.77
C ARG A 170 -8.33 3.71 2.39
N ASN A 171 -9.24 3.95 3.34
CA ASN A 171 -10.02 2.91 4.02
C ASN A 171 -9.11 1.85 4.67
N THR A 172 -8.13 2.33 5.43
CA THR A 172 -7.11 1.54 6.11
C THR A 172 -7.46 1.38 7.59
N THR A 173 -7.04 0.28 8.22
CA THR A 173 -7.16 0.12 9.66
C THR A 173 -6.01 0.85 10.33
N LEU A 174 -6.31 1.92 11.07
CA LEU A 174 -5.32 2.73 11.78
C LEU A 174 -4.89 2.08 13.09
N TRP A 175 -3.58 1.93 13.29
CA TRP A 175 -2.99 1.47 14.54
C TRP A 175 -2.08 2.55 15.12
N ARG A 176 -2.59 3.20 16.17
CA ARG A 176 -1.78 4.03 17.07
C ARG A 176 -1.30 3.12 18.19
N ALA A 177 -0.07 3.32 18.63
CA ALA A 177 0.42 2.63 19.82
C ALA A 177 -0.12 3.37 21.05
N ASP A 178 -0.56 2.63 22.07
CA ASP A 178 -1.31 3.21 23.19
C ASP A 178 -0.49 4.26 23.95
N LYS A 179 -1.19 5.27 24.47
CA LYS A 179 -0.59 6.18 25.44
C LYS A 179 -0.44 5.43 26.75
N ASN A 180 0.79 5.24 27.21
CA ASN A 180 1.04 4.75 28.56
C ASN A 180 0.72 5.90 29.54
N ASP A 181 -0.54 6.02 29.94
CA ASP A 181 -0.98 7.03 30.89
C ASP A 181 -0.56 6.60 32.30
N GLY A 182 0.52 7.21 32.79
CA GLY A 182 1.14 6.92 34.07
C GLY A 182 0.35 7.46 35.27
N SER A 183 -0.96 7.20 35.33
CA SER A 183 -1.78 7.57 36.49
C SER A 183 -1.61 6.53 37.61
N ASN A 184 -0.65 6.80 38.50
CA ASN A 184 -0.42 5.99 39.69
C ASN A 184 -1.61 6.13 40.66
N ARG A 185 -2.36 5.04 40.90
CA ARG A 185 -3.35 4.93 41.98
C ARG A 185 -3.27 3.57 42.65
N GLU A 186 -2.77 3.56 43.87
CA GLU A 186 -2.82 2.41 44.78
C GLU A 186 -4.26 2.17 45.26
N GLY A 187 -4.69 0.91 45.41
CA GLY A 187 -6.01 0.62 46.00
C GLY A 187 -6.64 -0.75 45.72
N LEU A 188 -6.21 -1.77 46.48
CA LEU A 188 -7.01 -2.91 46.97
C LEU A 188 -7.58 -3.99 45.99
N SER A 189 -6.90 -5.14 46.01
CA SER A 189 -7.40 -6.54 46.07
C SER A 189 -8.71 -6.98 45.38
N GLY A 190 -8.59 -8.01 44.50
CA GLY A 190 -9.55 -9.12 44.46
C GLY A 190 -9.92 -9.67 43.07
N GLY A 191 -9.63 -10.96 42.82
CA GLY A 191 -10.43 -11.78 41.90
C GLY A 191 -9.93 -12.01 40.47
N GLU A 192 -9.52 -13.26 40.21
CA GLU A 192 -9.63 -14.03 38.96
C GLU A 192 -8.93 -13.62 37.64
N ARG A 193 -8.47 -14.67 36.95
CA ARG A 193 -7.82 -14.61 35.63
C ARG A 193 -8.87 -14.64 34.53
N THR A 194 -8.83 -13.69 33.59
CA THR A 194 -9.26 -13.96 32.20
C THR A 194 -8.30 -13.30 31.21
N SER A 195 -8.03 -14.00 30.10
CA SER A 195 -7.07 -13.59 29.07
C SER A 195 -7.72 -12.66 28.03
N THR A 196 -7.36 -11.38 28.06
CA THR A 196 -7.81 -10.40 27.06
C THR A 196 -7.10 -10.60 25.72
N SER A 197 -7.65 -11.48 24.88
CA SER A 197 -7.27 -11.61 23.47
C SER A 197 -7.70 -10.37 22.69
N SER A 198 -6.76 -9.52 22.30
CA SER A 198 -6.97 -8.44 21.32
C SER A 198 -7.16 -9.03 19.91
N ARG A 199 -8.36 -9.57 19.65
CA ARG A 199 -8.75 -10.09 18.35
C ARG A 199 -8.79 -8.96 17.31
N PHE A 200 -8.37 -9.27 16.09
CA PHE A 200 -8.77 -8.47 14.93
C PHE A 200 -10.32 -8.39 14.91
N PRO A 201 -10.91 -7.22 14.59
CA PRO A 201 -12.35 -7.13 14.38
C PRO A 201 -12.78 -8.08 13.26
N ARG A 202 -13.47 -9.17 13.64
CA ARG A 202 -14.10 -10.08 12.68
C ARG A 202 -15.35 -9.38 12.17
N ASP A 203 -15.29 -8.88 10.95
CA ASP A 203 -16.38 -8.10 10.38
C ASP A 203 -17.69 -8.92 10.33
N LYS A 204 -18.79 -8.29 10.74
CA LYS A 204 -20.16 -8.83 10.71
C LYS A 204 -20.92 -8.29 9.49
N SER A 205 -20.24 -8.15 8.36
CA SER A 205 -20.83 -7.75 7.07
C SER A 205 -21.61 -8.89 6.39
N SER A 206 -22.48 -9.56 7.15
CA SER A 206 -23.39 -10.60 6.65
C SER A 206 -24.85 -10.37 7.05
N ASN A 207 -25.30 -9.11 7.02
CA ASN A 207 -26.73 -8.74 6.93
C ASN A 207 -26.90 -7.22 6.68
N TYR A 208 -26.58 -6.76 5.46
CA TYR A 208 -27.17 -5.54 4.92
C TYR A 208 -27.73 -5.79 3.51
N GLN A 209 -29.03 -6.07 3.51
CA GLN A 209 -30.00 -5.82 2.44
C GLN A 209 -29.62 -6.24 0.99
N ARG A 210 -30.09 -7.44 0.63
CA ARG A 210 -30.67 -7.65 -0.71
C ARG A 210 -31.88 -6.72 -0.87
N SER A 211 -31.76 -5.64 -1.63
CA SER A 211 -32.92 -4.94 -2.21
C SER A 211 -32.54 -4.20 -3.50
N ALA A 212 -33.07 -4.74 -4.62
CA ALA A 212 -33.26 -4.12 -5.92
C ALA A 212 -32.28 -3.02 -6.41
N TRP A 213 -31.32 -3.40 -7.26
CA TRP A 213 -30.85 -2.52 -8.33
C TRP A 213 -31.52 -2.94 -9.65
N ASN A 214 -32.54 -2.19 -10.06
CA ASN A 214 -33.30 -2.49 -11.27
C ASN A 214 -32.52 -2.10 -12.54
N ARG A 215 -32.80 -2.79 -13.65
CA ARG A 215 -31.97 -2.86 -14.86
C ARG A 215 -32.22 -1.70 -15.85
N GLU A 216 -32.33 -0.47 -15.34
CA GLU A 216 -32.88 0.66 -16.12
C GLU A 216 -32.05 1.95 -16.09
N SER A 217 -31.19 2.18 -15.08
CA SER A 217 -30.39 3.40 -14.94
C SER A 217 -29.17 3.53 -15.89
N LYS A 218 -29.13 2.76 -16.99
CA LYS A 218 -27.98 2.72 -17.93
C LYS A 218 -28.21 3.41 -19.28
N ARG A 219 -29.26 4.24 -19.41
CA ARG A 219 -29.61 4.94 -20.67
C ARG A 219 -29.73 6.46 -20.60
N SER A 220 -29.53 7.10 -19.45
CA SER A 220 -29.77 8.55 -19.24
C SER A 220 -28.52 9.45 -19.20
N PHE A 221 -27.31 8.92 -19.45
CA PHE A 221 -26.05 9.70 -19.41
C PHE A 221 -25.29 9.79 -20.75
N LEU A 222 -25.95 9.45 -21.87
CA LEU A 222 -25.43 9.59 -23.24
C LEU A 222 -26.53 10.11 -24.18
N LYS A 223 -27.10 11.29 -23.89
CA LYS A 223 -27.91 12.08 -24.85
C LYS A 223 -28.13 13.53 -24.40
N SER A 224 -27.04 14.31 -24.39
CA SER A 224 -27.04 15.76 -24.48
C SER A 224 -25.71 16.16 -25.11
N ASP A 225 -25.72 17.14 -26.03
CA ASP A 225 -24.59 17.62 -26.85
C ASP A 225 -24.44 17.02 -28.26
N ASN A 226 -25.55 16.96 -29.02
CA ASN A 226 -25.54 17.40 -30.42
C ASN A 226 -26.99 17.62 -30.92
N ASP A 227 -27.40 18.88 -31.10
CA ASP A 227 -28.42 19.32 -32.07
C ASP A 227 -28.54 20.86 -32.04
N GLY A 228 -28.63 21.48 -33.23
CA GLY A 228 -29.04 22.88 -33.38
C GLY A 228 -28.00 23.87 -33.92
N ARG A 229 -27.71 23.80 -35.24
CA ARG A 229 -27.41 24.98 -36.08
C ARG A 229 -27.51 24.68 -37.59
N SER A 230 -28.68 25.01 -38.12
CA SER A 230 -29.05 25.37 -39.50
C SER A 230 -30.10 26.50 -39.33
N ASN A 231 -30.35 27.47 -40.21
CA ASN A 231 -29.71 28.00 -41.43
C ASN A 231 -29.76 29.56 -41.29
N ASP A 232 -29.31 30.42 -42.19
CA ASP A 232 -28.74 30.33 -43.56
C ASP A 232 -27.78 31.53 -43.79
N ASP A 233 -27.12 31.62 -44.95
CA ASP A 233 -27.01 32.88 -45.73
C ASP A 233 -26.20 32.67 -47.04
N LYS A 234 -26.77 33.12 -48.16
CA LYS A 234 -26.15 33.14 -49.49
C LYS A 234 -25.72 34.56 -49.86
N ALA A 235 -24.55 34.72 -50.47
CA ALA A 235 -24.30 35.74 -51.48
C ALA A 235 -23.15 35.33 -52.40
N GLU A 236 -23.40 35.36 -53.72
CA GLU A 236 -22.39 35.30 -54.77
C GLU A 236 -21.72 36.68 -54.92
N VAL A 237 -20.45 36.73 -55.36
CA VAL A 237 -19.96 37.66 -56.41
C VAL A 237 -18.76 37.00 -57.11
N GLU A 238 -18.72 37.08 -58.44
CA GLU A 238 -17.63 36.63 -59.31
C GLU A 238 -16.43 37.59 -59.34
N GLN A 239 -15.20 37.06 -59.38
CA GLN A 239 -14.17 37.37 -60.40
C GLN A 239 -12.91 36.53 -60.21
#